data_AF-A0AAW3T5Q3-F1
#
_entry.id   AF-A0AAW3T5Q3-F1
#
_cell.length_a   1.000
_cell.length_b   1.000
_cell.length_c   1.000
_cell.angle_alpha   90.00
_cell.angle_beta   90.00
_cell.angle_gamma   90.00
#
_symmetry.space_group_name_H-M   'P 1'
#
loop_
_entity.id
_entity.type
_entity.pdbx_description
1 polymer ?
#
loop_
_entity_poly.entity_id
_entity_poly.type
_entity_poly.pdbx_seq_one_letter_code
_entity_poly.pdbx_strand_id
1 'polypeptide(L)'
;MKLAAMSRRSKPDFAAAIARQLDIVAPEVSRGSSVDTRFLERINEALTGQSQHFPNAYRATETVLSRLGLPYDHHWDTSEAQAESGGSTVTTRAYSRIFSALTGQARCFVLIGPESLPDQRRVLINRPKSRNALVEAGPGAMLLFASVADSGVSMRGGGECVRVRSHSLSDSVWQGPWTIEWDNEPYFQPGLVQLPPLHPTVIELDPSLVPASWTRPRPSDLVLSRQEEEARRIFDALMNAPIPRRQVRVPPVIAGELTVSPERVRQYAESGDATTTVSGFPSPPYSGHIQRSRARAVELRAVALVITSLEEDGWNLSADLQAAGEGFDLEFIREGRILHVEVKGLQGKTVTVNLTAKELWRARTDPHWVLIAVTEALSPFKQALHVIDRRAVCEAPRWATSYQLDLSR
;
A
#
# COMPACT_ATOMS: atom_id res chain seq x y z
N MET A 1 30.60 19.70 -7.27
CA MET A 1 30.40 19.39 -5.84
C MET A 1 31.06 18.06 -5.52
N LYS A 2 31.87 17.96 -4.45
CA LYS A 2 32.39 16.66 -3.99
C LYS A 2 31.36 16.06 -3.05
N LEU A 3 30.84 14.87 -3.39
CA LEU A 3 30.01 14.11 -2.46
C LEU A 3 30.92 13.18 -1.66
N ALA A 4 30.86 13.27 -0.33
CA ALA A 4 31.46 12.25 0.52
C ALA A 4 30.50 11.06 0.58
N ALA A 5 30.98 9.86 0.23
CA ALA A 5 30.24 8.65 0.51
C ALA A 5 30.13 8.50 2.04
N MET A 6 28.92 8.38 2.56
CA MET A 6 28.73 8.10 3.98
C MET A 6 28.99 6.62 4.24
N SER A 7 29.55 6.32 5.42
CA SER A 7 29.37 4.99 5.98
C SER A 7 27.87 4.76 6.15
N ARG A 8 27.39 3.64 5.63
CA ARG A 8 25.99 3.23 5.74
C ARG A 8 25.61 3.19 7.22
N ARG A 9 24.53 3.88 7.57
CA ARG A 9 24.00 3.82 8.94
C ARG A 9 23.52 2.41 9.24
N SER A 10 24.03 1.85 10.32
CA SER A 10 23.59 0.58 10.85
C SER A 10 22.23 0.72 11.54
N LYS A 11 21.58 -0.41 11.84
CA LYS A 11 20.35 -0.43 12.63
C LYS A 11 20.51 0.26 14.00
N PRO A 12 21.59 0.02 14.77
CA PRO A 12 21.95 0.80 15.97
C PRO A 12 21.98 2.31 15.75
N ASP A 13 22.58 2.77 14.64
CA ASP A 13 22.72 4.19 14.37
C ASP A 13 21.35 4.86 14.17
N PHE A 14 20.43 4.19 13.46
CA PHE A 14 19.06 4.69 13.31
C PHE A 14 18.31 4.67 14.63
N ALA A 15 18.42 3.59 15.41
CA ALA A 15 17.75 3.51 16.70
C ALA A 15 18.21 4.63 17.65
N ALA A 16 19.52 4.90 17.73
CA ALA A 16 20.06 6.01 18.51
C ALA A 16 19.61 7.38 17.99
N ALA A 17 19.49 7.55 16.66
CA ALA A 17 19.02 8.79 16.06
C ALA A 17 17.52 9.04 16.33
N ILE A 18 16.69 8.00 16.24
CA ILE A 18 15.25 8.08 16.58
C ILE A 18 15.08 8.40 18.06
N ALA A 19 15.87 7.76 18.92
CA ALA A 19 15.83 7.99 20.36
C ALA A 19 16.09 9.46 20.70
N ARG A 20 17.13 10.06 20.10
CA ARG A 20 17.41 11.50 20.24
C ARG A 20 16.28 12.39 19.70
N GLN A 21 15.70 12.02 18.56
CA GLN A 21 14.65 12.81 17.91
C GLN A 21 13.35 12.87 18.73
N LEU A 22 13.06 11.82 19.49
CA LEU A 22 11.86 11.69 20.32
C LEU A 22 12.11 11.94 21.82
N ASP A 23 13.34 12.29 22.21
CA ASP A 23 13.76 12.39 23.61
C ASP A 23 13.42 11.14 24.45
N ILE A 24 13.67 9.96 23.89
CA ILE A 24 13.49 8.67 24.56
C ILE A 24 14.83 7.96 24.76
N VAL A 25 14.86 7.02 25.70
CA VAL A 25 16.05 6.20 25.95
C VAL A 25 16.31 5.25 24.78
N ALA A 26 17.54 5.26 24.25
CA ALA A 26 17.96 4.37 23.16
C ALA A 26 17.85 2.89 23.57
N PRO A 27 17.65 1.96 22.63
CA PRO A 27 17.67 0.54 22.96
C PRO A 27 19.08 0.06 23.25
N GLU A 28 19.19 -0.94 24.13
CA GLU A 28 20.39 -1.77 24.16
C GLU A 28 20.44 -2.63 22.90
N VAL A 29 21.53 -2.52 22.16
CA VAL A 29 21.73 -3.32 20.96
C VAL A 29 22.35 -4.64 21.39
N SER A 30 21.55 -5.70 21.39
CA SER A 30 22.10 -7.06 21.58
C SER A 30 23.02 -7.42 20.41
N ARG A 31 24.01 -8.31 20.64
CA ARG A 31 24.95 -8.79 19.61
C ARG A 31 24.25 -9.37 18.36
N GLY A 32 22.96 -9.71 18.44
CA GLY A 32 22.16 -10.23 17.32
C GLY A 32 21.49 -9.17 16.44
N SER A 33 21.66 -7.87 16.71
CA SER A 33 20.92 -6.80 16.01
C SER A 33 19.39 -6.92 16.10
N SER A 34 18.86 -7.77 17.00
CA SER A 34 17.46 -7.76 17.38
C SER A 34 17.27 -6.59 18.33
N VAL A 35 16.37 -5.69 17.94
CA VAL A 35 16.00 -4.55 18.78
C VAL A 35 14.77 -4.95 19.57
N ASP A 36 14.80 -4.62 20.85
CA ASP A 36 13.74 -4.90 21.82
C ASP A 36 12.42 -4.24 21.38
N THR A 37 11.33 -5.01 21.43
CA THR A 37 9.94 -4.52 21.25
C THR A 37 9.67 -3.29 22.11
N ARG A 38 10.27 -3.22 23.32
CA ARG A 38 10.16 -2.07 24.23
C ARG A 38 10.64 -0.76 23.61
N PHE A 39 11.57 -0.78 22.65
CA PHE A 39 11.98 0.45 21.98
C PHE A 39 10.90 0.98 21.05
N LEU A 40 10.20 0.10 20.33
CA LEU A 40 9.08 0.48 19.48
C LEU A 40 7.88 0.92 20.32
N GLU A 41 7.64 0.30 21.47
CA GLU A 41 6.65 0.75 22.45
C GLU A 41 6.92 2.18 22.91
N ARG A 42 8.18 2.51 23.26
CA ARG A 42 8.60 3.87 23.62
C ARG A 42 8.45 4.86 22.46
N ILE A 43 8.72 4.45 21.23
CA ILE A 43 8.44 5.28 20.05
C ILE A 43 6.93 5.56 19.94
N ASN A 44 6.09 4.53 20.07
CA ASN A 44 4.63 4.69 20.01
C ASN A 44 4.11 5.60 21.12
N GLU A 45 4.60 5.43 22.34
CA GLU A 45 4.26 6.27 23.48
C GLU A 45 4.68 7.73 23.24
N ALA A 46 5.90 7.98 22.76
CA ALA A 46 6.34 9.34 22.42
C ALA A 46 5.49 9.98 21.31
N LEU A 47 4.99 9.19 20.36
CA LEU A 47 4.13 9.67 19.28
C LEU A 47 2.69 9.96 19.71
N THR A 48 2.18 9.26 20.73
CA THR A 48 0.74 9.26 21.06
C THR A 48 0.41 9.77 22.47
N GLY A 49 1.41 9.85 23.36
CA GLY A 49 1.23 10.07 24.79
C GLY A 49 0.63 8.88 25.55
N GLN A 50 0.47 7.71 24.91
CA GLN A 50 -0.15 6.52 25.51
C GLN A 50 0.79 5.32 25.49
N SER A 51 1.04 4.74 26.67
CA SER A 51 1.77 3.49 26.79
C SER A 51 0.91 2.34 26.24
N GLN A 52 1.45 1.57 25.31
CA GLN A 52 0.78 0.40 24.74
C GLN A 52 1.77 -0.75 24.65
N HIS A 53 1.37 -1.92 25.14
CA HIS A 53 2.16 -3.14 25.02
C HIS A 53 1.80 -3.90 23.75
N PHE A 54 2.82 -4.41 23.04
CA PHE A 54 2.62 -5.20 21.83
C PHE A 54 3.09 -6.65 22.03
N PRO A 55 2.40 -7.62 21.42
CA PRO A 55 2.76 -9.04 21.56
C PRO A 55 4.13 -9.37 20.94
N ASN A 56 4.59 -8.58 19.97
CA ASN A 56 5.89 -8.76 19.33
C ASN A 56 6.33 -7.48 18.58
N ALA A 57 7.58 -7.48 18.10
CA ALA A 57 8.14 -6.38 17.35
C ALA A 57 7.44 -6.10 16.00
N TYR A 58 6.74 -7.09 15.41
CA TYR A 58 6.04 -6.90 14.14
C TYR A 58 4.85 -5.96 14.30
N ARG A 59 3.97 -6.26 15.28
CA ARG A 59 2.79 -5.42 15.58
C ARG A 59 3.18 -4.04 16.10
N ALA A 60 4.26 -3.97 16.87
CA ALA A 60 4.80 -2.68 17.29
C ALA A 60 5.31 -1.85 16.09
N THR A 61 6.03 -2.47 15.14
CA THR A 61 6.52 -1.80 13.92
C THR A 61 5.36 -1.35 13.03
N GLU A 62 4.37 -2.21 12.80
CA GLU A 62 3.16 -1.91 12.04
C GLU A 62 2.42 -0.70 12.62
N THR A 63 2.21 -0.69 13.93
CA THR A 63 1.53 0.41 14.63
C THR A 63 2.32 1.71 14.51
N VAL A 64 3.63 1.69 14.79
CA VAL A 64 4.48 2.90 14.70
C VAL A 64 4.48 3.47 13.28
N LEU A 65 4.64 2.62 12.24
CA LEU A 65 4.60 3.08 10.86
C LEU A 65 3.24 3.67 10.49
N SER A 66 2.14 3.03 10.91
CA SER A 66 0.79 3.53 10.68
C SER A 66 0.57 4.92 11.31
N ARG A 67 1.05 5.14 12.55
CA ARG A 67 0.99 6.47 13.21
C ARG A 67 1.77 7.55 12.48
N LEU A 68 2.83 7.16 11.79
CA LEU A 68 3.63 8.05 10.94
C LEU A 68 3.05 8.20 9.51
N GLY A 69 1.86 7.66 9.24
CA GLY A 69 1.22 7.70 7.92
C GLY A 69 1.90 6.82 6.88
N LEU A 70 2.67 5.81 7.32
CA LEU A 70 3.44 4.92 6.45
C LEU A 70 2.80 3.52 6.41
N PRO A 71 2.76 2.86 5.23
CA PRO A 71 2.29 1.49 5.14
C PRO A 71 3.32 0.51 5.73
N TYR A 72 2.84 -0.54 6.41
CA TYR A 72 3.65 -1.66 6.87
C TYR A 72 3.82 -2.71 5.77
N ASP A 73 5.02 -3.27 5.65
CA ASP A 73 5.33 -4.36 4.74
C ASP A 73 6.16 -5.45 5.46
N HIS A 74 5.50 -6.56 5.78
CA HIS A 74 6.06 -7.69 6.53
C HIS A 74 7.22 -8.42 5.85
N HIS A 75 7.44 -8.20 4.54
CA HIS A 75 8.62 -8.73 3.83
C HIS A 75 9.85 -7.85 4.00
N TRP A 76 9.68 -6.58 4.36
CA TRP A 76 10.73 -5.58 4.23
C TRP A 76 11.02 -4.80 5.50
N ASP A 77 9.99 -4.56 6.30
CA ASP A 77 10.10 -3.83 7.56
C ASP A 77 10.48 -4.79 8.71
N THR A 78 10.18 -6.08 8.57
CA THR A 78 10.43 -7.11 9.57
C THR A 78 10.89 -8.42 8.94
N SER A 79 11.26 -9.39 9.79
CA SER A 79 11.51 -10.79 9.40
C SER A 79 10.26 -11.67 9.44
N GLU A 80 9.05 -11.10 9.50
CA GLU A 80 7.80 -11.86 9.63
C GLU A 80 7.62 -12.85 8.47
N ALA A 81 7.98 -12.44 7.24
CA ALA A 81 7.93 -13.32 6.07
C ALA A 81 9.01 -14.43 6.04
N GLN A 82 10.00 -14.39 6.93
CA GLN A 82 11.14 -15.33 6.93
C GLN A 82 11.14 -16.28 8.13
N ALA A 83 10.16 -16.16 9.01
CA ALA A 83 10.20 -16.72 10.34
C ALA A 83 9.83 -18.21 10.38
N GLU A 84 10.64 -19.08 9.77
CA GLU A 84 10.77 -20.47 10.23
C GLU A 84 11.59 -20.55 11.53
N SER A 85 12.40 -19.51 11.82
CA SER A 85 13.37 -19.48 12.93
C SER A 85 13.07 -18.37 13.95
N GLY A 86 11.90 -18.42 14.59
CA GLY A 86 11.62 -17.94 15.96
C GLY A 86 11.96 -16.50 16.40
N GLY A 87 12.49 -15.61 15.56
CA GLY A 87 12.94 -14.27 15.96
C GLY A 87 12.11 -13.14 15.35
N SER A 88 11.44 -12.34 16.20
CA SER A 88 10.80 -11.10 15.75
C SER A 88 11.81 -9.98 15.56
N THR A 89 12.41 -9.89 14.37
CA THR A 89 13.40 -8.84 14.06
C THR A 89 12.81 -7.73 13.20
N VAL A 90 13.17 -6.49 13.54
CA VAL A 90 12.89 -5.30 12.73
C VAL A 90 14.08 -5.02 11.82
N THR A 91 13.85 -4.73 10.55
CA THR A 91 14.93 -4.49 9.59
C THR A 91 15.53 -3.10 9.77
N THR A 92 16.73 -2.87 9.21
CA THR A 92 17.30 -1.51 9.11
C THR A 92 16.37 -0.58 8.34
N ARG A 93 15.64 -1.10 7.34
CA ARG A 93 14.70 -0.33 6.52
C ARG A 93 13.58 0.26 7.37
N ALA A 94 12.93 -0.53 8.23
CA ALA A 94 11.86 -0.02 9.09
C ALA A 94 12.32 1.16 9.96
N TYR A 95 13.46 1.03 10.64
CA TYR A 95 14.03 2.13 11.43
C TYR A 95 14.38 3.34 10.57
N SER A 96 14.96 3.11 9.42
CA SER A 96 15.23 4.17 8.45
C SER A 96 13.94 4.92 8.06
N ARG A 97 12.83 4.22 7.82
CA ARG A 97 11.55 4.83 7.46
C ARG A 97 10.96 5.63 8.62
N ILE A 98 11.02 5.10 9.84
CA ILE A 98 10.61 5.79 11.06
C ILE A 98 11.41 7.09 11.21
N PHE A 99 12.75 7.02 11.09
CA PHE A 99 13.62 8.18 11.19
C PHE A 99 13.31 9.23 10.11
N SER A 100 13.12 8.81 8.86
CA SER A 100 12.77 9.71 7.76
C SER A 100 11.43 10.41 7.98
N ALA A 101 10.41 9.72 8.49
CA ALA A 101 9.13 10.33 8.80
C ALA A 101 9.23 11.34 9.96
N LEU A 102 9.99 11.02 11.01
CA LEU A 102 10.18 11.91 12.16
C LEU A 102 10.95 13.20 11.81
N THR A 103 11.88 13.13 10.87
CA THR A 103 12.76 14.25 10.51
C THR A 103 12.34 15.00 9.26
N GLY A 104 11.43 14.42 8.46
CA GLY A 104 11.12 14.90 7.12
C GLY A 104 12.27 14.73 6.11
N GLN A 105 13.33 13.97 6.46
CA GLN A 105 14.48 13.76 5.60
C GLN A 105 14.41 12.40 4.91
N ALA A 106 14.16 12.41 3.60
CA ALA A 106 14.21 11.19 2.79
C ALA A 106 15.65 10.67 2.70
N ARG A 107 15.83 9.35 2.76
CA ARG A 107 17.11 8.74 2.41
C ARG A 107 17.34 8.83 0.91
N CYS A 108 18.58 9.08 0.55
CA CYS A 108 19.00 9.26 -0.82
C CYS A 108 20.00 8.18 -1.22
N PHE A 109 19.72 7.49 -2.32
CA PHE A 109 20.59 6.45 -2.85
C PHE A 109 20.95 6.75 -4.30
N VAL A 110 22.24 6.77 -4.62
CA VAL A 110 22.73 6.89 -5.98
C VAL A 110 22.86 5.52 -6.62
N LEU A 111 22.09 5.28 -7.68
CA LEU A 111 22.18 4.13 -8.58
C LEU A 111 23.11 4.47 -9.74
N ILE A 112 24.30 3.87 -9.75
CA ILE A 112 25.29 4.03 -10.82
C ILE A 112 24.99 2.99 -11.91
N GLY A 113 24.32 3.42 -12.98
CA GLY A 113 23.95 2.60 -14.13
C GLY A 113 24.88 2.76 -15.34
N PRO A 114 24.64 2.00 -16.42
CA PRO A 114 25.29 2.22 -17.71
C PRO A 114 24.98 3.61 -18.28
N GLU A 115 25.81 4.08 -19.21
CA GLU A 115 25.76 5.43 -19.77
C GLU A 115 24.41 5.77 -20.44
N SER A 116 23.77 4.75 -21.02
CA SER A 116 22.37 4.79 -21.45
C SER A 116 21.48 4.15 -20.38
N LEU A 117 20.91 4.97 -19.50
CA LEU A 117 19.66 4.58 -18.87
C LEU A 117 18.60 4.71 -19.97
N PRO A 118 18.00 3.60 -20.44
CA PRO A 118 16.89 3.73 -21.37
C PRO A 118 15.81 4.60 -20.72
N ASP A 119 15.00 5.31 -21.51
CA ASP A 119 13.80 6.08 -21.08
C ASP A 119 12.77 5.27 -20.26
N GLN A 120 13.10 4.03 -19.92
CA GLN A 120 12.31 3.11 -19.15
C GLN A 120 12.41 3.48 -17.68
N ARG A 121 11.24 3.67 -17.05
CA ARG A 121 11.05 3.82 -15.59
C ARG A 121 11.38 2.54 -14.79
N ARG A 122 12.30 1.72 -15.31
CA ARG A 122 12.68 0.40 -14.81
C ARG A 122 14.18 0.14 -15.03
N VAL A 123 14.88 -0.26 -13.96
CA VAL A 123 16.26 -0.77 -14.03
C VAL A 123 16.32 -2.15 -13.41
N LEU A 124 16.93 -3.10 -14.13
CA LEU A 124 17.27 -4.42 -13.61
C LEU A 124 18.63 -4.36 -12.90
N ILE A 125 18.67 -4.75 -11.64
CA ILE A 125 19.90 -4.82 -10.86
C ILE A 125 20.16 -6.27 -10.46
N ASN A 126 21.24 -6.82 -10.98
CA ASN A 126 21.67 -8.21 -10.75
C ASN A 126 23.03 -8.30 -10.04
N ARG A 127 23.42 -7.27 -9.27
CA ARG A 127 24.73 -7.21 -8.61
C ARG A 127 24.61 -7.52 -7.10
N PRO A 128 25.24 -8.58 -6.59
CA PRO A 128 25.13 -8.98 -5.18
C PRO A 128 25.50 -7.88 -4.18
N LYS A 129 26.55 -7.09 -4.48
CA LYS A 129 27.00 -5.98 -3.60
C LYS A 129 25.98 -4.84 -3.49
N SER A 130 25.06 -4.72 -4.44
CA SER A 130 24.00 -3.69 -4.47
C SER A 130 22.75 -4.10 -3.72
N ARG A 131 22.58 -5.41 -3.50
CA ARG A 131 21.39 -6.00 -2.90
C ARG A 131 21.02 -5.32 -1.60
N ASN A 132 21.93 -5.29 -0.63
CA ASN A 132 21.62 -4.77 0.70
C ASN A 132 21.18 -3.28 0.65
N ALA A 133 21.85 -2.46 -0.15
CA ALA A 133 21.51 -1.05 -0.28
C ALA A 133 20.12 -0.85 -0.92
N LEU A 134 19.77 -1.64 -1.95
CA LEU A 134 18.43 -1.61 -2.55
C LEU A 134 17.35 -2.12 -1.61
N VAL A 135 17.69 -3.17 -0.85
CA VAL A 135 16.84 -3.74 0.18
C VAL A 135 16.44 -2.67 1.19
N GLU A 136 17.40 -1.85 1.58
CA GLU A 136 17.19 -0.75 2.51
C GLU A 136 16.59 0.51 1.91
N ALA A 137 16.79 0.76 0.61
CA ALA A 137 16.13 1.85 -0.07
C ALA A 137 14.61 1.62 -0.03
N GLY A 138 14.15 0.52 -0.65
CA GLY A 138 12.73 0.17 -0.71
C GLY A 138 11.81 1.31 -1.18
N PRO A 139 10.49 1.09 -1.20
CA PRO A 139 9.52 2.15 -1.43
C PRO A 139 9.67 3.37 -0.50
N GLY A 140 9.64 4.57 -1.08
CA GLY A 140 9.75 5.85 -0.36
C GLY A 140 11.16 6.44 -0.26
N ALA A 141 12.21 5.68 -0.62
CA ALA A 141 13.55 6.24 -0.74
C ALA A 141 13.69 7.06 -2.02
N MET A 142 14.49 8.12 -1.95
CA MET A 142 14.88 8.89 -3.12
C MET A 142 16.03 8.16 -3.83
N LEU A 143 15.80 7.83 -5.09
CA LEU A 143 16.81 7.24 -5.96
C LEU A 143 17.33 8.32 -6.88
N LEU A 144 18.65 8.41 -6.96
CA LEU A 144 19.37 9.29 -7.84
C LEU A 144 20.11 8.43 -8.86
N PHE A 145 19.85 8.62 -10.14
CA PHE A 145 20.47 7.83 -11.18
C PHE A 145 21.70 8.56 -11.73
N ALA A 146 22.82 7.85 -11.78
CA ALA A 146 24.07 8.39 -12.26
C ALA A 146 24.69 7.45 -13.30
N SER A 147 25.42 8.02 -14.25
CA SER A 147 26.25 7.27 -15.19
C SER A 147 27.72 7.60 -14.97
N VAL A 148 28.59 6.61 -15.15
CA VAL A 148 30.04 6.84 -15.21
C VAL A 148 30.42 7.24 -16.64
N ALA A 149 31.17 8.32 -16.77
CA ALA A 149 31.85 8.75 -17.99
C ALA A 149 33.35 8.94 -17.70
N ASP A 150 34.19 9.12 -18.73
CA ASP A 150 35.63 9.32 -18.57
C ASP A 150 35.98 10.54 -17.70
N SER A 151 35.11 11.56 -17.71
CA SER A 151 35.24 12.79 -16.94
C SER A 151 34.73 12.69 -15.49
N GLY A 152 34.17 11.55 -15.08
CA GLY A 152 33.63 11.30 -13.75
C GLY A 152 32.19 10.78 -13.76
N VAL A 153 31.46 11.00 -12.66
CA VAL A 153 30.07 10.56 -12.53
C VAL A 153 29.12 11.72 -12.87
N SER A 154 28.22 11.48 -13.82
CA SER A 154 27.21 12.44 -14.24
C SER A 154 25.84 12.01 -13.72
N MET A 155 25.15 12.91 -13.02
CA MET A 155 23.78 12.69 -12.58
C MET A 155 22.84 12.79 -13.78
N ARG A 156 22.05 11.74 -14.02
CA ARG A 156 21.12 11.62 -15.15
C ARG A 156 19.68 11.87 -14.75
N GLY A 157 19.34 11.60 -13.51
CA GLY A 157 17.96 11.66 -13.07
C GLY A 157 17.79 11.29 -11.62
N GLY A 158 16.54 11.20 -11.21
CA GLY A 158 16.16 10.81 -9.88
C GLY A 158 14.66 10.73 -9.76
N GLY A 159 14.19 9.94 -8.81
CA GLY A 159 12.78 9.71 -8.55
C GLY A 159 12.59 8.98 -7.25
N GLU A 160 11.36 8.93 -6.78
CA GLU A 160 11.01 8.13 -5.62
C GLU A 160 10.99 6.66 -6.04
N CYS A 161 11.61 5.79 -5.25
CA CYS A 161 11.44 4.37 -5.42
C CYS A 161 9.97 4.04 -5.15
N VAL A 162 9.23 3.65 -6.19
CA VAL A 162 7.83 3.27 -6.07
C VAL A 162 7.73 1.79 -5.71
N ARG A 163 8.61 0.98 -6.29
CA ARG A 163 8.56 -0.47 -6.14
C ARG A 163 9.93 -1.08 -6.37
N VAL A 164 10.26 -2.08 -5.55
CA VAL A 164 11.38 -2.98 -5.78
C VAL A 164 10.80 -4.39 -5.89
N ARG A 165 10.91 -5.03 -7.05
CA ARG A 165 10.45 -6.40 -7.30
C ARG A 165 11.64 -7.33 -7.37
N SER A 166 11.57 -8.46 -6.68
CA SER A 166 12.46 -9.60 -6.94
C SER A 166 11.85 -10.46 -8.04
N HIS A 167 12.67 -10.96 -8.95
CA HIS A 167 12.28 -11.94 -9.98
C HIS A 167 12.60 -13.38 -9.58
N SER A 168 13.05 -13.61 -8.35
CA SER A 168 13.23 -14.98 -7.85
C SER A 168 11.87 -15.66 -7.74
N LEU A 169 11.75 -16.86 -8.33
CA LEU A 169 10.59 -17.74 -8.20
C LEU A 169 10.55 -18.47 -6.84
N SER A 170 11.59 -18.32 -6.01
CA SER A 170 11.60 -18.86 -4.66
C SER A 170 10.95 -17.89 -3.67
N ASP A 171 10.25 -18.41 -2.66
CA ASP A 171 9.67 -17.62 -1.56
C ASP A 171 10.71 -16.78 -0.80
N SER A 172 12.00 -17.04 -1.03
CA SER A 172 13.07 -16.14 -0.60
C SER A 172 13.14 -14.91 -1.52
N VAL A 173 12.28 -13.92 -1.22
CA VAL A 173 12.17 -12.60 -1.87
C VAL A 173 13.52 -11.91 -2.08
N TRP A 174 14.56 -12.33 -1.38
CA TRP A 174 15.85 -11.68 -1.38
C TRP A 174 16.82 -12.10 -2.50
N GLN A 175 16.62 -13.21 -3.22
CA GLN A 175 17.69 -13.73 -4.09
C GLN A 175 17.93 -12.96 -5.40
N GLY A 176 17.06 -12.01 -5.77
CA GLY A 176 17.16 -11.27 -7.02
C GLY A 176 16.92 -12.16 -8.26
N PRO A 177 17.08 -11.63 -9.49
CA PRO A 177 17.42 -10.24 -9.82
C PRO A 177 16.29 -9.27 -9.45
N TRP A 178 16.60 -7.97 -9.34
CA TRP A 178 15.63 -6.97 -8.86
C TRP A 178 15.26 -5.96 -9.94
N THR A 179 13.98 -5.61 -10.07
CA THR A 179 13.53 -4.44 -10.83
C THR A 179 13.09 -3.34 -9.91
N ILE A 180 13.64 -2.15 -10.12
CA ILE A 180 13.21 -0.93 -9.45
C ILE A 180 12.32 -0.16 -10.40
N GLU A 181 11.14 0.24 -9.93
CA GLU A 181 10.23 1.15 -10.61
C GLU A 181 10.20 2.49 -9.87
N TRP A 182 10.18 3.60 -10.61
CA TRP A 182 10.05 4.95 -10.07
C TRP A 182 9.00 5.77 -10.83
N ASP A 183 8.44 6.79 -10.19
CA ASP A 183 7.29 7.56 -10.67
C ASP A 183 7.65 8.82 -11.47
N ASN A 184 8.88 9.31 -11.35
CA ASN A 184 9.26 10.62 -11.88
C ASN A 184 10.24 10.57 -13.05
N GLU A 185 10.01 11.45 -14.02
CA GLU A 185 11.00 11.79 -15.06
C GLU A 185 12.08 12.73 -14.49
N PRO A 186 13.29 12.74 -15.07
CA PRO A 186 14.43 13.43 -14.47
C PRO A 186 14.21 14.95 -14.38
N TYR A 187 13.91 15.45 -13.19
CA TYR A 187 13.94 16.89 -12.85
C TYR A 187 15.36 17.40 -12.60
N PHE A 188 16.32 17.01 -13.45
CA PHE A 188 17.71 17.38 -13.25
C PHE A 188 18.22 18.11 -14.48
N GLN A 189 18.69 19.33 -14.29
CA GLN A 189 19.76 19.81 -15.15
C GLN A 189 20.99 18.94 -14.84
N PRO A 190 21.61 18.29 -15.85
CA PRO A 190 22.79 17.46 -15.63
C PRO A 190 23.85 18.23 -14.85
N GLY A 191 24.12 17.78 -13.64
CA GLY A 191 25.16 18.33 -12.78
C GLY A 191 26.34 17.37 -12.72
N LEU A 192 27.56 17.88 -12.93
CA LEU A 192 28.78 17.11 -12.69
C LEU A 192 29.00 16.96 -11.19
N VAL A 193 29.02 15.72 -10.73
CA VAL A 193 29.25 15.38 -9.33
C VAL A 193 30.47 14.49 -9.24
N GLN A 194 31.47 14.94 -8.48
CA GLN A 194 32.61 14.08 -8.20
C GLN A 194 32.20 13.11 -7.09
N LEU A 195 31.86 11.88 -7.49
CA LEU A 195 31.80 10.76 -6.58
C LEU A 195 33.22 10.22 -6.33
N PRO A 196 33.51 9.68 -5.13
CA PRO A 196 34.75 8.96 -4.91
C PRO A 196 34.82 7.76 -5.87
N PRO A 197 36.02 7.35 -6.31
CA PRO A 197 36.18 6.16 -7.15
C PRO A 197 35.72 4.92 -6.36
N LEU A 198 34.48 4.49 -6.57
CA LEU A 198 33.87 3.43 -5.77
C LEU A 198 33.11 2.41 -6.62
N HIS A 199 33.30 1.15 -6.23
CA HIS A 199 32.80 -0.09 -6.84
C HIS A 199 31.35 -0.52 -6.54
N PRO A 200 30.56 0.05 -5.60
CA PRO A 200 29.15 -0.33 -5.48
C PRO A 200 28.29 0.46 -6.46
N THR A 201 27.38 -0.25 -7.13
CA THR A 201 26.34 0.31 -8.03
C THR A 201 25.30 1.12 -7.25
N VAL A 202 25.31 1.10 -5.92
CA VAL A 202 24.37 1.81 -5.06
C VAL A 202 25.10 2.45 -3.88
N ILE A 203 24.98 3.78 -3.71
CA ILE A 203 25.65 4.55 -2.66
C ILE A 203 24.60 5.36 -1.90
N GLU A 204 24.57 5.28 -0.56
CA GLU A 204 23.76 6.20 0.24
C GLU A 204 24.45 7.56 0.37
N LEU A 205 23.70 8.64 0.13
CA LEU A 205 24.18 10.01 0.30
C LEU A 205 23.68 10.60 1.60
N ASP A 206 24.49 11.51 2.16
CA ASP A 206 24.04 12.41 3.21
C ASP A 206 22.90 13.31 2.65
N PRO A 207 21.72 13.33 3.28
CA PRO A 207 20.64 14.22 2.86
C PRO A 207 21.04 15.70 2.79
N SER A 208 21.99 16.14 3.63
CA SER A 208 22.49 17.53 3.60
C SER A 208 23.31 17.85 2.34
N LEU A 209 23.84 16.83 1.67
CA LEU A 209 24.57 16.97 0.41
C LEU A 209 23.65 16.90 -0.81
N VAL A 210 22.38 16.59 -0.61
CA VAL A 210 21.37 16.65 -1.66
C VAL A 210 20.84 18.08 -1.71
N PRO A 211 21.11 18.84 -2.79
CA PRO A 211 20.53 20.16 -2.96
C PRO A 211 19.02 20.11 -2.77
N ALA A 212 18.44 21.12 -2.12
CA ALA A 212 16.98 21.21 -1.98
C ALA A 212 16.26 21.20 -3.34
N SER A 213 16.94 21.61 -4.42
CA SER A 213 16.45 21.51 -5.80
C SER A 213 16.37 20.08 -6.34
N TRP A 214 17.01 19.10 -5.67
CA TRP A 214 16.94 17.68 -6.00
C TRP A 214 15.91 16.93 -5.14
N THR A 215 15.51 17.52 -4.02
CA THR A 215 14.41 16.99 -3.21
C THR A 215 13.08 17.44 -3.81
N ARG A 216 12.06 16.57 -3.71
CA ARG A 216 10.70 16.91 -4.09
C ARG A 216 10.31 18.26 -3.43
N PRO A 217 9.70 19.21 -4.16
CA PRO A 217 8.91 20.24 -3.51
C PRO A 217 7.93 19.55 -2.56
N ARG A 218 7.63 20.10 -1.37
CA ARG A 218 6.66 19.44 -0.47
C ARG A 218 5.37 19.18 -1.25
N PRO A 219 4.52 18.22 -0.87
CA PRO A 219 3.22 18.04 -1.52
C PRO A 219 2.39 19.34 -1.63
N SER A 220 2.63 20.32 -0.75
CA SER A 220 2.08 21.69 -0.81
C SER A 220 2.65 22.57 -1.93
N ASP A 221 3.85 22.28 -2.41
CA ASP A 221 4.66 23.10 -3.31
C ASP A 221 4.69 22.52 -4.74
N LEU A 222 4.14 21.32 -4.94
CA LEU A 222 3.92 20.77 -6.27
C LEU A 222 2.70 21.48 -6.89
N VAL A 223 2.98 22.30 -7.91
CA VAL A 223 2.01 22.51 -8.99
C VAL A 223 1.65 21.11 -9.47
N LEU A 224 0.42 20.67 -9.20
CA LEU A 224 -0.06 19.36 -9.60
C LEU A 224 0.28 19.21 -11.09
N SER A 225 0.84 18.05 -11.48
CA SER A 225 1.01 17.81 -12.91
C SER A 225 -0.34 18.04 -13.60
N ARG A 226 -0.38 18.60 -14.82
CA ARG A 226 -1.67 18.84 -15.51
C ARG A 226 -2.59 17.61 -15.49
N GLN A 227 -2.01 16.40 -15.46
CA GLN A 227 -2.75 15.14 -15.33
C GLN A 227 -3.34 14.91 -13.93
N GLU A 228 -2.62 15.23 -12.85
CA GLU A 228 -3.16 15.15 -11.47
C GLU A 228 -4.15 16.26 -11.18
N GLU A 229 -3.91 17.45 -11.71
CA GLU A 229 -4.80 18.60 -11.61
C GLU A 229 -6.10 18.33 -12.35
N GLU A 230 -6.02 17.73 -13.54
CA GLU A 230 -7.17 17.24 -14.29
C GLU A 230 -7.84 16.04 -13.60
N ALA A 231 -7.08 15.10 -13.04
CA ALA A 231 -7.64 13.97 -12.29
C ALA A 231 -8.38 14.45 -11.04
N ARG A 232 -7.83 15.45 -10.33
CA ARG A 232 -8.47 16.10 -9.18
C ARG A 232 -9.69 16.90 -9.60
N ARG A 233 -9.62 17.66 -10.70
CA ARG A 233 -10.77 18.37 -11.27
C ARG A 233 -11.89 17.41 -11.67
N ILE A 234 -11.55 16.29 -12.32
CA ILE A 234 -12.51 15.24 -12.69
C ILE A 234 -13.08 14.61 -11.42
N PHE A 235 -12.23 14.30 -10.43
CA PHE A 235 -12.68 13.77 -9.14
C PHE A 235 -13.65 14.73 -8.45
N ASP A 236 -13.29 16.01 -8.30
CA ASP A 236 -14.11 17.04 -7.68
C ASP A 236 -15.40 17.25 -8.48
N ALA A 237 -15.34 17.31 -9.81
CA ALA A 237 -16.51 17.42 -10.67
C ALA A 237 -17.45 16.20 -10.54
N LEU A 238 -16.90 15.00 -10.41
CA LEU A 238 -17.67 13.77 -10.22
C LEU A 238 -18.28 13.71 -8.82
N MET A 239 -17.55 14.10 -7.78
CA MET A 239 -18.06 14.14 -6.41
C MET A 239 -19.15 15.20 -6.25
N ASN A 240 -19.05 16.32 -6.96
CA ASN A 240 -20.04 17.39 -6.97
C ASN A 240 -21.15 17.21 -8.02
N ALA A 241 -21.05 16.22 -8.90
CA ALA A 241 -22.07 15.97 -9.91
C ALA A 241 -23.39 15.58 -9.22
N PRO A 242 -24.53 16.16 -9.64
CA PRO A 242 -25.83 15.82 -9.08
C PRO A 242 -26.05 14.32 -9.06
N ILE A 243 -26.46 13.80 -7.90
CA ILE A 243 -26.81 12.40 -7.77
C ILE A 243 -28.26 12.27 -8.26
N PRO A 244 -28.52 11.55 -9.36
CA PRO A 244 -29.87 11.38 -9.87
C PRO A 244 -30.69 10.58 -8.86
N ARG A 245 -31.88 11.09 -8.55
CA ARG A 245 -32.81 10.45 -7.61
C ARG A 245 -33.19 9.07 -8.12
N ARG A 246 -32.94 8.05 -7.30
CA ARG A 246 -33.37 6.68 -7.58
C ARG A 246 -33.88 6.04 -6.32
N GLN A 247 -35.12 5.56 -6.36
CA GLN A 247 -35.67 4.76 -5.27
C GLN A 247 -34.87 3.47 -5.13
N VAL A 248 -34.31 3.26 -3.95
CA VAL A 248 -33.62 2.03 -3.57
C VAL A 248 -34.67 1.11 -2.96
N ARG A 249 -35.07 0.07 -3.68
CA ARG A 249 -35.96 -0.95 -3.12
C ARG A 249 -35.17 -1.86 -2.18
N VAL A 250 -35.17 -1.51 -0.89
CA VAL A 250 -34.58 -2.36 0.16
C VAL A 250 -35.47 -3.59 0.37
N PRO A 251 -34.96 -4.81 0.17
CA PRO A 251 -35.74 -6.03 0.38
C PRO A 251 -36.17 -6.18 1.85
N PRO A 252 -37.25 -6.94 2.12
CA PRO A 252 -37.66 -7.24 3.49
C PRO A 252 -36.56 -8.03 4.23
N VAL A 253 -36.55 -7.93 5.57
CA VAL A 253 -35.61 -8.68 6.41
C VAL A 253 -35.86 -10.18 6.25
N ILE A 254 -34.81 -10.93 5.91
CA ILE A 254 -34.85 -12.39 5.79
C ILE A 254 -34.22 -12.99 7.05
N ALA A 255 -35.07 -13.49 7.93
CA ALA A 255 -34.67 -14.23 9.13
C ALA A 255 -34.41 -15.71 8.82
N GLY A 256 -33.58 -16.35 9.63
CA GLY A 256 -33.25 -17.77 9.52
C GLY A 256 -31.84 -18.07 8.99
N GLU A 257 -31.47 -19.34 9.05
CA GLU A 257 -30.21 -19.84 8.48
C GLU A 257 -30.29 -19.90 6.95
N LEU A 258 -29.19 -19.55 6.28
CA LEU A 258 -29.10 -19.57 4.83
C LEU A 258 -28.23 -20.74 4.36
N THR A 259 -28.73 -21.49 3.37
CA THR A 259 -27.92 -22.49 2.69
C THR A 259 -26.84 -21.79 1.86
N VAL A 260 -25.59 -22.11 2.15
CA VAL A 260 -24.43 -21.53 1.50
C VAL A 260 -24.05 -22.40 0.32
N SER A 261 -24.01 -21.83 -0.89
CA SER A 261 -23.48 -22.55 -2.06
C SER A 261 -22.05 -23.03 -1.79
N PRO A 262 -21.67 -24.27 -2.15
CA PRO A 262 -20.32 -24.75 -1.94
C PRO A 262 -19.33 -23.89 -2.73
N GLU A 263 -18.17 -23.62 -2.13
CA GLU A 263 -17.12 -22.85 -2.77
C GLU A 263 -16.49 -23.65 -3.91
N ARG A 264 -16.36 -23.05 -5.09
CA ARG A 264 -15.65 -23.67 -6.21
C ARG A 264 -14.18 -23.29 -6.12
N VAL A 265 -13.32 -24.26 -5.78
CA VAL A 265 -11.86 -24.10 -5.84
C VAL A 265 -11.47 -23.84 -7.30
N ARG A 266 -10.73 -22.77 -7.57
CA ARG A 266 -10.15 -22.56 -8.91
C ARG A 266 -9.20 -23.72 -9.19
N GLN A 267 -9.45 -24.45 -10.27
CA GLN A 267 -8.53 -25.46 -10.76
C GLN A 267 -7.37 -24.76 -11.48
N TYR A 268 -6.18 -24.86 -10.91
CA TYR A 268 -4.94 -24.46 -11.56
C TYR A 268 -4.38 -25.71 -12.26
N ALA A 269 -4.04 -25.59 -13.55
CA ALA A 269 -3.24 -26.61 -14.22
C ALA A 269 -1.79 -26.12 -14.25
N GLU A 270 -0.93 -26.85 -13.56
CA GLU A 270 0.52 -26.69 -13.69
C GLU A 270 0.96 -27.51 -14.91
N SER A 271 1.25 -26.82 -16.01
CA SER A 271 2.01 -27.39 -17.12
C SER A 271 3.44 -26.93 -16.96
N GLY A 272 4.42 -27.83 -17.10
CA GLY A 272 5.81 -27.74 -16.60
C GLY A 272 6.68 -26.51 -16.91
N ASP A 273 6.16 -25.46 -17.56
CA ASP A 273 6.84 -24.17 -17.73
C ASP A 273 5.95 -22.94 -17.47
N ALA A 274 4.64 -23.11 -17.18
CA ALA A 274 3.73 -22.02 -16.85
C ALA A 274 2.48 -22.52 -16.11
N THR A 275 2.12 -21.82 -15.03
CA THR A 275 0.81 -21.98 -14.38
C THR A 275 -0.24 -21.26 -15.25
N THR A 276 -0.98 -22.01 -16.05
CA THR A 276 -2.09 -21.46 -16.83
C THR A 276 -3.38 -21.64 -16.03
N THR A 277 -4.12 -20.55 -15.82
CA THR A 277 -5.45 -20.64 -15.21
C THR A 277 -6.38 -21.35 -16.20
N VAL A 278 -6.90 -22.52 -15.83
CA VAL A 278 -7.85 -23.25 -16.69
C VAL A 278 -9.17 -22.48 -16.68
N SER A 279 -9.39 -21.73 -17.76
CA SER A 279 -10.64 -21.06 -18.17
C SER A 279 -11.09 -19.77 -17.44
N GLY A 280 -11.25 -18.70 -18.24
CA GLY A 280 -12.49 -17.92 -18.30
C GLY A 280 -12.60 -16.61 -17.52
N PHE A 281 -11.78 -16.37 -16.49
CA PHE A 281 -11.94 -15.15 -15.68
C PHE A 281 -10.83 -14.12 -15.92
N PRO A 282 -11.18 -12.86 -16.22
CA PRO A 282 -10.19 -11.79 -16.30
C PRO A 282 -9.54 -11.62 -14.92
N SER A 283 -8.22 -11.84 -14.83
CA SER A 283 -7.44 -11.42 -13.67
C SER A 283 -7.64 -9.92 -13.47
N PRO A 284 -7.93 -9.47 -12.24
CA PRO A 284 -8.22 -8.06 -12.02
C PRO A 284 -6.93 -7.26 -12.34
N PRO A 285 -6.97 -6.33 -13.31
CA PRO A 285 -5.77 -5.67 -13.81
C PRO A 285 -5.36 -4.56 -12.83
N TYR A 286 -4.70 -4.90 -11.72
CA TYR A 286 -4.28 -3.89 -10.75
C TYR A 286 -2.79 -3.97 -10.47
N SER A 287 -1.99 -3.06 -11.02
CA SER A 287 -0.67 -2.75 -10.44
C SER A 287 -0.07 -1.37 -10.78
N GLY A 288 -0.88 -0.33 -11.03
CA GLY A 288 -0.42 1.07 -11.17
C GLY A 288 -0.95 2.05 -10.10
N HIS A 289 -0.21 3.13 -9.80
CA HIS A 289 -0.65 4.21 -8.89
C HIS A 289 -1.95 4.89 -9.37
N ILE A 290 -2.05 5.19 -10.66
CA ILE A 290 -3.25 5.75 -11.32
C ILE A 290 -4.48 4.84 -11.14
N GLN A 291 -4.28 3.53 -11.07
CA GLN A 291 -5.38 2.58 -10.83
C GLN A 291 -5.84 2.59 -9.38
N ARG A 292 -4.94 2.83 -8.40
CA ARG A 292 -5.29 2.94 -6.98
C ARG A 292 -6.09 4.21 -6.69
N SER A 293 -5.66 5.36 -7.23
CA SER A 293 -6.42 6.61 -7.07
C SER A 293 -7.81 6.49 -7.71
N ARG A 294 -7.90 5.89 -8.90
CA ARG A 294 -9.18 5.62 -9.56
C ARG A 294 -10.05 4.64 -8.77
N ALA A 295 -9.49 3.55 -8.24
CA ALA A 295 -10.23 2.60 -7.41
C ALA A 295 -10.80 3.28 -6.15
N ARG A 296 -9.99 4.11 -5.48
CA ARG A 296 -10.45 4.92 -4.36
C ARG A 296 -11.56 5.89 -4.75
N ALA A 297 -11.46 6.53 -5.92
CA ALA A 297 -12.53 7.40 -6.41
C ALA A 297 -13.84 6.64 -6.67
N VAL A 298 -13.75 5.43 -7.20
CA VAL A 298 -14.90 4.54 -7.43
C VAL A 298 -15.58 4.18 -6.12
N GLU A 299 -14.80 3.81 -5.11
CA GLU A 299 -15.27 3.49 -3.76
C GLU A 299 -15.99 4.68 -3.11
N LEU A 300 -15.31 5.84 -3.03
CA LEU A 300 -15.89 7.06 -2.42
C LEU A 300 -17.17 7.50 -3.12
N ARG A 301 -17.20 7.46 -4.46
CA ARG A 301 -18.41 7.83 -5.21
C ARG A 301 -19.54 6.82 -5.02
N ALA A 302 -19.23 5.53 -4.93
CA ALA A 302 -20.23 4.50 -4.65
C ALA A 302 -20.88 4.70 -3.28
N VAL A 303 -20.07 4.94 -2.23
CA VAL A 303 -20.56 5.24 -0.88
C VAL A 303 -21.47 6.47 -0.88
N ALA A 304 -21.03 7.57 -1.49
CA ALA A 304 -21.85 8.79 -1.59
C ALA A 304 -23.19 8.54 -2.32
N LEU A 305 -23.17 7.79 -3.43
CA LEU A 305 -24.39 7.43 -4.16
C LEU A 305 -25.35 6.58 -3.32
N VAL A 306 -24.83 5.64 -2.53
CA VAL A 306 -25.64 4.79 -1.64
C VAL A 306 -26.27 5.61 -0.52
N ILE A 307 -25.48 6.46 0.16
CA ILE A 307 -25.97 7.33 1.23
C ILE A 307 -27.10 8.21 0.72
N THR A 308 -26.86 8.98 -0.34
CA THR A 308 -27.89 9.87 -0.89
C THR A 308 -29.15 9.11 -1.32
N SER A 309 -29.00 7.97 -1.98
CA SER A 309 -30.16 7.23 -2.49
C SER A 309 -30.99 6.58 -1.37
N LEU A 310 -30.36 6.14 -0.27
CA LEU A 310 -31.07 5.62 0.90
C LEU A 310 -31.72 6.74 1.72
N GLU A 311 -31.03 7.88 1.91
CA GLU A 311 -31.59 9.06 2.57
C GLU A 311 -32.82 9.61 1.84
N GLU A 312 -32.78 9.64 0.51
CA GLU A 312 -33.96 10.02 -0.29
C GLU A 312 -35.12 9.01 -0.20
N ASP A 313 -34.83 7.74 0.10
CA ASP A 313 -35.84 6.71 0.40
C ASP A 313 -36.29 6.75 1.89
N GLY A 314 -35.83 7.75 2.66
CA GLY A 314 -36.24 7.97 4.05
C GLY A 314 -35.46 7.17 5.09
N TRP A 315 -34.33 6.56 4.72
CA TRP A 315 -33.41 5.95 5.67
C TRP A 315 -32.44 6.98 6.23
N ASN A 316 -32.22 7.01 7.53
CA ASN A 316 -31.23 7.90 8.14
C ASN A 316 -29.92 7.14 8.36
N LEU A 317 -28.80 7.68 7.89
CA LEU A 317 -27.48 7.12 8.21
C LEU A 317 -27.23 7.28 9.73
N SER A 318 -27.13 6.17 10.45
CA SER A 318 -26.85 6.16 11.89
C SER A 318 -25.35 6.04 12.20
N ALA A 319 -24.59 5.32 11.38
CA ALA A 319 -23.14 5.19 11.54
C ALA A 319 -22.40 4.92 10.22
N ASP A 320 -21.19 5.49 10.10
CA ASP A 320 -20.17 5.12 9.12
C ASP A 320 -19.15 4.19 9.82
N LEU A 321 -19.08 2.95 9.34
CA LEU A 321 -18.32 1.85 9.96
C LEU A 321 -17.21 1.31 9.04
N GLN A 322 -16.88 2.00 7.94
CA GLN A 322 -15.86 1.58 6.98
C GLN A 322 -14.50 1.31 7.65
N ALA A 323 -14.13 2.12 8.64
CA ALA A 323 -12.88 1.98 9.39
C ALA A 323 -12.97 1.03 10.59
N ALA A 324 -14.18 0.68 11.05
CA ALA A 324 -14.39 -0.23 12.17
C ALA A 324 -14.19 -1.70 11.77
N GLY A 325 -14.29 -1.99 10.47
CA GLY A 325 -14.08 -3.31 9.91
C GLY A 325 -15.14 -4.29 10.37
N GLU A 326 -16.39 -3.88 10.55
CA GLU A 326 -17.48 -4.72 11.06
C GLU A 326 -17.94 -5.81 10.08
N GLY A 327 -17.50 -5.75 8.82
CA GLY A 327 -17.97 -6.60 7.72
C GLY A 327 -19.15 -6.02 6.95
N PHE A 328 -19.42 -4.73 7.16
CA PHE A 328 -20.25 -3.84 6.37
C PHE A 328 -19.74 -2.40 6.55
N ASP A 329 -20.10 -1.51 5.64
CA ASP A 329 -19.58 -0.14 5.57
C ASP A 329 -20.46 0.86 6.30
N LEU A 330 -21.78 0.74 6.20
CA LEU A 330 -22.73 1.75 6.67
C LEU A 330 -23.89 1.14 7.46
N GLU A 331 -24.39 1.86 8.45
CA GLU A 331 -25.61 1.52 9.19
C GLU A 331 -26.69 2.58 8.93
N PHE A 332 -27.89 2.12 8.58
CA PHE A 332 -29.05 2.99 8.41
C PHE A 332 -30.22 2.57 9.31
N ILE A 333 -31.03 3.55 9.69
CA ILE A 333 -32.25 3.35 10.46
C ILE A 333 -33.47 4.01 9.79
N ARG A 334 -34.59 3.28 9.71
CA ARG A 334 -35.90 3.79 9.27
C ARG A 334 -37.03 3.14 10.05
N GLU A 335 -37.84 3.94 10.73
CA GLU A 335 -39.02 3.45 11.47
C GLU A 335 -38.70 2.29 12.43
N GLY A 336 -37.57 2.38 13.13
CA GLY A 336 -37.10 1.34 14.06
C GLY A 336 -36.46 0.12 13.39
N ARG A 337 -36.37 0.07 12.06
CA ARG A 337 -35.64 -0.97 11.32
C ARG A 337 -34.19 -0.55 11.11
N ILE A 338 -33.28 -1.48 11.34
CA ILE A 338 -31.85 -1.33 11.05
C ILE A 338 -31.52 -2.00 9.72
N LEU A 339 -30.59 -1.40 8.97
CA LEU A 339 -30.03 -1.92 7.74
C LEU A 339 -28.50 -1.78 7.79
N HIS A 340 -27.79 -2.90 7.65
CA HIS A 340 -26.34 -2.95 7.58
C HIS A 340 -25.93 -3.10 6.11
N VAL A 341 -25.18 -2.13 5.58
CA VAL A 341 -24.92 -2.02 4.14
C VAL A 341 -23.44 -2.18 3.85
N GLU A 342 -23.10 -3.18 3.05
CA GLU A 342 -21.80 -3.30 2.39
C GLU A 342 -21.86 -2.61 1.01
N VAL A 343 -20.90 -1.75 0.69
CA VAL A 343 -20.89 -0.96 -0.55
C VAL A 343 -19.76 -1.41 -1.46
N LYS A 344 -20.07 -1.80 -2.71
CA LYS A 344 -19.05 -2.14 -3.72
C LYS A 344 -19.17 -1.26 -4.95
N GLY A 345 -18.18 -0.38 -5.15
CA GLY A 345 -18.06 0.43 -6.36
C GLY A 345 -17.44 -0.34 -7.52
N LEU A 346 -18.06 -0.26 -8.71
CA LEU A 346 -17.63 -0.93 -9.93
C LEU A 346 -17.58 0.05 -11.12
N GLN A 347 -16.65 -0.17 -12.05
CA GLN A 347 -16.55 0.63 -13.28
C GLN A 347 -17.20 -0.03 -14.50
N GLY A 348 -17.43 -1.34 -14.46
CA GLY A 348 -18.15 -2.08 -15.50
C GLY A 348 -19.65 -2.14 -15.24
N LYS A 349 -20.36 -2.70 -16.22
CA LYS A 349 -21.81 -3.00 -16.14
C LYS A 349 -22.12 -4.29 -15.40
N THR A 350 -21.18 -5.23 -15.41
CA THR A 350 -21.34 -6.53 -14.76
C THR A 350 -21.09 -6.40 -13.26
N VAL A 351 -22.00 -6.93 -12.45
CA VAL A 351 -21.80 -7.03 -11.00
C VAL A 351 -20.94 -8.25 -10.71
N THR A 352 -19.67 -7.99 -10.42
CA THR A 352 -18.73 -9.01 -9.92
C THR A 352 -17.92 -8.35 -8.83
N VAL A 353 -18.12 -8.82 -7.60
CA VAL A 353 -17.53 -8.22 -6.41
C VAL A 353 -16.64 -9.24 -5.71
N ASN A 354 -15.59 -8.76 -5.07
CA ASN A 354 -14.83 -9.55 -4.10
C ASN A 354 -15.38 -9.23 -2.73
N LEU A 355 -15.71 -10.25 -1.94
CA LEU A 355 -16.05 -10.09 -0.53
C LEU A 355 -14.91 -10.63 0.32
N THR A 356 -14.59 -9.94 1.41
CA THR A 356 -13.70 -10.49 2.44
C THR A 356 -14.38 -11.63 3.19
N ALA A 357 -13.60 -12.44 3.91
CA ALA A 357 -14.14 -13.51 4.75
C ALA A 357 -15.12 -12.96 5.81
N LYS A 358 -14.83 -11.78 6.36
CA LYS A 358 -15.68 -11.13 7.37
C LYS A 358 -16.98 -10.57 6.77
N GLU A 359 -16.92 -9.94 5.60
CA GLU A 359 -18.12 -9.49 4.88
C GLU A 359 -19.05 -10.67 4.54
N LEU A 360 -18.50 -11.77 4.04
CA LEU A 360 -19.27 -12.97 3.75
C LEU A 360 -19.85 -13.61 5.02
N TRP A 361 -19.09 -13.61 6.13
CA TRP A 361 -19.59 -14.09 7.41
C TRP A 361 -20.75 -13.22 7.94
N ARG A 362 -20.67 -11.88 7.81
CA ARG A 362 -21.78 -10.98 8.15
C ARG A 362 -23.00 -11.25 7.29
N ALA A 363 -22.86 -11.36 5.98
CA ALA A 363 -23.97 -11.75 5.11
C ALA A 363 -24.67 -13.05 5.59
N ARG A 364 -23.93 -14.03 6.11
CA ARG A 364 -24.47 -15.30 6.64
C ARG A 364 -25.10 -15.23 8.02
N THR A 365 -24.73 -14.26 8.85
CA THR A 365 -25.12 -14.24 10.27
C THR A 365 -26.03 -13.06 10.63
N ASP A 366 -26.01 -12.01 9.83
CA ASP A 366 -26.73 -10.77 10.10
C ASP A 366 -27.98 -10.64 9.21
N PRO A 367 -29.19 -10.72 9.79
CA PRO A 367 -30.44 -10.64 9.04
C PRO A 367 -30.70 -9.26 8.42
N HIS A 368 -30.03 -8.22 8.89
CA HIS A 368 -30.16 -6.84 8.41
C HIS A 368 -29.13 -6.48 7.33
N TRP A 369 -28.24 -7.42 6.98
CA TRP A 369 -27.16 -7.18 6.02
C TRP A 369 -27.64 -7.19 4.57
N VAL A 370 -27.21 -6.20 3.79
CA VAL A 370 -27.40 -6.10 2.34
C VAL A 370 -26.12 -5.66 1.65
N LEU A 371 -25.91 -6.14 0.43
CA LEU A 371 -24.89 -5.63 -0.47
C LEU A 371 -25.52 -4.62 -1.43
N ILE A 372 -24.96 -3.43 -1.53
CA ILE A 372 -25.29 -2.48 -2.60
C ILE A 372 -24.08 -2.30 -3.51
N ALA A 373 -24.17 -2.88 -4.71
CA ALA A 373 -23.16 -2.71 -5.74
C ALA A 373 -23.52 -1.53 -6.65
N VAL A 374 -22.55 -0.65 -6.91
CA VAL A 374 -22.73 0.52 -7.79
C VAL A 374 -21.93 0.34 -9.07
N THR A 375 -22.60 -0.04 -10.16
CA THR A 375 -21.96 -0.17 -11.48
C THR A 375 -21.82 1.18 -12.16
N GLU A 376 -20.79 1.30 -13.01
CA GLU A 376 -20.45 2.57 -13.68
C GLU A 376 -20.37 3.75 -12.69
N ALA A 377 -19.80 3.56 -11.49
CA ALA A 377 -19.89 4.51 -10.37
C ALA A 377 -19.35 5.91 -10.66
N LEU A 378 -18.36 6.03 -11.55
CA LEU A 378 -17.80 7.32 -11.99
C LEU A 378 -18.50 7.89 -13.23
N SER A 379 -19.52 7.21 -13.77
CA SER A 379 -20.37 7.79 -14.79
C SER A 379 -21.35 8.76 -14.12
N PRO A 380 -21.57 9.97 -14.67
CA PRO A 380 -22.59 10.88 -14.15
C PRO A 380 -24.02 10.48 -14.56
N PHE A 381 -24.18 9.66 -15.60
CA PHE A 381 -25.50 9.34 -16.17
C PHE A 381 -25.83 7.84 -16.23
N LYS A 382 -24.81 6.98 -16.17
CA LYS A 382 -24.98 5.52 -16.35
C LYS A 382 -24.83 4.73 -15.06
N GLN A 383 -24.62 5.39 -13.92
CA GLN A 383 -24.52 4.66 -12.65
C GLN A 383 -25.78 3.83 -12.42
N ALA A 384 -25.64 2.65 -11.82
CA ALA A 384 -26.77 1.84 -11.38
C ALA A 384 -26.48 1.20 -10.03
N LEU A 385 -27.46 1.26 -9.14
CA LEU A 385 -27.42 0.66 -7.82
C LEU A 385 -28.12 -0.69 -7.90
N HIS A 386 -27.42 -1.73 -7.47
CA HIS A 386 -27.93 -3.10 -7.40
C HIS A 386 -28.01 -3.48 -5.93
N VAL A 387 -29.23 -3.56 -5.40
CA VAL A 387 -29.48 -4.03 -4.04
C VAL A 387 -29.58 -5.54 -4.08
N ILE A 388 -28.69 -6.22 -3.37
CA ILE A 388 -28.59 -7.67 -3.33
C ILE A 388 -28.73 -8.09 -1.88
N ASP A 389 -29.81 -8.80 -1.57
CA ASP A 389 -30.01 -9.31 -0.22
C ASP A 389 -28.97 -10.37 0.15
N ARG A 390 -28.85 -10.60 1.46
CA ARG A 390 -27.96 -11.61 2.04
C ARG A 390 -28.16 -13.02 1.48
N ARG A 391 -29.39 -13.40 1.10
CA ARG A 391 -29.69 -14.73 0.57
C ARG A 391 -29.07 -14.87 -0.81
N ALA A 392 -29.30 -13.92 -1.70
CA ALA A 392 -28.70 -13.88 -3.03
C ALA A 392 -27.17 -13.88 -2.97
N VAL A 393 -26.56 -13.14 -2.01
CA VAL A 393 -25.10 -13.17 -1.80
C VAL A 393 -24.61 -14.55 -1.34
N CYS A 394 -25.30 -15.21 -0.41
CA CYS A 394 -24.90 -16.52 0.11
C CYS A 394 -25.08 -17.65 -0.93
N GLU A 395 -26.12 -17.57 -1.75
CA GLU A 395 -26.44 -18.53 -2.80
C GLU A 395 -25.59 -18.33 -4.07
N ALA A 396 -25.00 -17.14 -4.26
CA ALA A 396 -24.20 -16.83 -5.45
C ALA A 396 -23.01 -17.82 -5.64
N PRO A 397 -22.70 -18.19 -6.90
CA PRO A 397 -21.49 -18.93 -7.21
C PRO A 397 -20.25 -18.16 -6.74
N ARG A 398 -19.37 -18.85 -6.03
CA ARG A 398 -18.15 -18.28 -5.44
C ARG A 398 -16.91 -19.04 -5.89
N TRP A 399 -15.82 -18.31 -6.03
CA TRP A 399 -14.51 -18.85 -6.34
C TRP A 399 -13.50 -18.38 -5.30
N ALA A 400 -12.74 -19.31 -4.75
CA ALA A 400 -11.59 -18.99 -3.91
C ALA A 400 -10.51 -18.30 -4.77
N THR A 401 -10.22 -17.04 -4.48
CA THR A 401 -9.16 -16.26 -5.17
C THR A 401 -7.88 -16.14 -4.33
N SER A 402 -7.94 -16.48 -3.04
CA SER A 402 -6.80 -16.51 -2.13
C SER A 402 -6.96 -17.67 -1.14
N TYR A 403 -5.85 -18.26 -0.73
CA TYR A 403 -5.80 -19.31 0.28
C TYR A 403 -5.04 -18.78 1.50
N GLN A 404 -5.56 -19.08 2.69
CA GLN A 404 -4.83 -18.90 3.93
C GLN A 404 -4.45 -20.29 4.43
N LEU A 405 -3.14 -20.54 4.54
CA LEU A 405 -2.61 -21.80 5.05
C LEU A 405 -2.36 -21.66 6.55
N ASP A 406 -2.92 -22.57 7.34
CA ASP A 406 -2.50 -22.78 8.72
C ASP A 406 -1.46 -23.90 8.73
N LEU A 407 -0.23 -23.53 9.11
CA LEU A 407 0.91 -24.44 9.16
C LEU A 407 1.24 -24.88 10.59
N SER A 408 0.41 -24.53 11.56
CA SER A 408 0.59 -24.99 12.93
C SER A 408 0.10 -26.44 13.08
N ARG A 409 1.05 -27.38 13.13
CA ARG A 409 0.86 -28.76 13.57
C ARG A 409 1.75 -29.07 14.75
#